data_AF-A0A644U7G5-F1
#
_entry.id   AF-A0A644U7G5-F1
#
_cell.length_a   1.000
_cell.length_b   1.000
_cell.length_c   1.000
_cell.angle_alpha   90.00
_cell.angle_beta   90.00
_cell.angle_gamma   90.00
#
_symmetry.space_group_name_H-M   'P 1'
#
loop_
_entity.id
_entity.type
_entity.pdbx_description
1 polymer ?
#
loop_
_entity_poly.entity_id
_entity_poly.type
_entity_poly.pdbx_seq_one_letter_code
_entity_poly.pdbx_strand_id
1 'polypeptide(L)'
;MNRINVLAISAAMFLVSLSPLAAKDPAKFQIPKGTRVLLCDFKVGALDKLTPSVTLVMTDKAGKITAYDGLIAASNLSTLPVTILTENDKRITYGWTVPGFADDRNQYVPATKVRLTVQNGDLSAMITMMPLGYRNENARGTCRTGVIDK
;
A
#
# COMPACT_ATOMS: atom_id res chain seq x y z
N MET A 1 29.04 15.78 1.39
CA MET A 1 28.03 14.69 1.34
C MET A 1 26.65 15.32 1.30
N ASN A 2 25.88 14.94 0.28
CA ASN A 2 24.74 15.68 -0.27
C ASN A 2 23.61 15.96 0.73
N ARG A 3 23.16 17.22 0.70
CA ARG A 3 21.93 17.70 1.36
C ARG A 3 20.74 17.04 0.68
N ILE A 4 20.00 16.21 1.42
CA ILE A 4 18.72 15.68 0.96
C ILE A 4 17.74 16.85 0.97
N ASN A 5 17.37 17.32 -0.23
CA ASN A 5 16.27 18.26 -0.42
C ASN A 5 14.96 17.57 0.01
N VAL A 6 14.58 17.77 1.27
CA VAL A 6 13.24 17.44 1.76
C VAL A 6 12.30 18.48 1.17
N LEU A 7 11.75 18.19 -0.03
CA LEU A 7 10.58 18.91 -0.50
C LEU A 7 9.45 18.61 0.49
N ALA A 8 9.10 19.60 1.31
CA ALA A 8 7.87 19.62 2.10
C ALA A 8 6.68 19.72 1.13
N ILE A 9 6.29 18.58 0.55
CA ILE A 9 5.06 18.48 -0.23
C ILE A 9 3.91 18.57 0.76
N SER A 10 3.20 19.70 0.71
CA SER A 10 2.02 19.98 1.54
C SER A 10 1.06 18.78 1.55
N ALA A 11 0.70 18.29 2.75
CA ALA A 11 -0.17 17.12 2.97
C ALA A 11 -1.47 17.12 2.12
N ALA A 12 -1.94 18.31 1.72
CA ALA A 12 -3.08 18.48 0.83
C ALA A 12 -2.89 17.81 -0.55
N MET A 13 -1.69 17.81 -1.15
CA MET A 13 -1.47 17.14 -2.44
C MET A 13 -1.34 15.61 -2.30
N PHE A 14 -0.88 15.13 -1.14
CA PHE A 14 -0.81 13.70 -0.82
C PHE A 14 -2.22 13.11 -0.61
N LEU A 15 -3.13 13.89 -0.02
CA LEU A 15 -4.53 13.53 0.21
C LEU A 15 -5.36 13.47 -1.08
N VAL A 16 -5.10 14.33 -2.07
CA VAL A 16 -5.84 14.31 -3.34
C VAL A 16 -5.55 13.05 -4.15
N SER A 17 -4.34 12.48 -4.06
CA SER A 17 -4.01 11.18 -4.65
C SER A 17 -4.53 9.96 -3.88
N LEU A 18 -5.07 10.14 -2.66
CA LEU A 18 -5.74 9.09 -1.89
C LEU A 18 -7.21 8.90 -2.30
N SER A 19 -7.69 9.59 -3.33
CA SER A 19 -9.06 9.46 -3.85
C SER A 19 -9.50 8.01 -4.16
N PRO A 20 -8.66 7.09 -4.68
CA PRO A 20 -9.04 5.68 -4.83
C PRO A 20 -8.89 4.84 -3.55
N LEU A 21 -8.27 5.39 -2.52
CA LEU A 21 -8.20 4.83 -1.15
C LEU A 21 -9.30 5.37 -0.24
N ALA A 22 -10.16 6.27 -0.74
CA ALA A 22 -11.22 6.89 0.03
C ALA A 22 -12.14 5.81 0.60
N ALA A 23 -11.94 5.52 1.88
CA ALA A 23 -12.86 4.73 2.66
C ALA A 23 -14.27 5.26 2.45
N LYS A 24 -15.27 4.37 2.50
CA LYS A 24 -16.70 4.72 2.46
C LYS A 24 -17.09 5.77 3.52
N ASP A 25 -16.22 6.00 4.50
CA ASP A 25 -16.30 7.00 5.55
C ASP A 25 -14.91 7.67 5.74
N PRO A 26 -14.60 8.76 5.00
CA PRO A 26 -13.30 9.43 5.06
C PRO A 26 -12.97 10.01 6.44
N ALA A 27 -13.96 10.16 7.33
CA ALA A 27 -13.76 10.64 8.69
C ALA A 27 -13.05 9.62 9.61
N LYS A 28 -12.99 8.33 9.25
CA LYS A 28 -12.40 7.26 10.09
C LYS A 28 -10.96 6.90 9.74
N PHE A 29 -10.46 7.29 8.57
CA PHE A 29 -9.07 7.02 8.18
C PHE A 29 -8.18 8.21 8.55
N GLN A 30 -7.76 8.26 9.80
CA GLN A 30 -6.82 9.28 10.29
C GLN A 30 -5.41 8.69 10.38
N ILE A 31 -4.45 9.33 9.72
CA ILE A 31 -3.04 8.97 9.82
C ILE A 31 -2.40 9.86 10.89
N PRO A 32 -1.79 9.30 11.95
CA PRO A 32 -1.17 10.10 13.00
C PRO A 32 -0.06 11.01 12.47
N LYS A 33 0.06 12.21 13.05
CA LYS A 33 1.13 13.15 12.70
C LYS A 33 2.52 12.56 12.97
N GLY A 34 3.44 12.79 12.03
CA GLY A 34 4.80 12.27 12.01
C GLY A 34 4.90 10.83 11.49
N THR A 35 3.81 10.26 10.97
CA THR A 35 3.85 8.99 10.26
C THR A 35 4.60 9.16 8.94
N ARG A 36 5.59 8.31 8.70
CA ARG A 36 6.25 8.20 7.40
C ARG A 36 5.37 7.38 6.48
N VAL A 37 5.18 7.85 5.26
CA VAL A 37 4.32 7.21 4.26
C VAL A 37 5.10 6.84 3.03
N LEU A 38 4.73 5.71 2.44
CA LEU A 38 5.14 5.23 1.14
C LEU A 38 3.85 4.97 0.35
N LEU A 39 3.53 5.88 -0.57
CA LEU A 39 2.36 5.80 -1.43
C LEU A 39 2.79 5.30 -2.81
N CYS A 40 2.18 4.22 -3.28
CA CYS A 40 2.51 3.59 -4.54
C CYS A 40 1.30 3.58 -5.48
N ASP A 41 1.51 4.02 -6.72
CA ASP A 41 0.53 4.00 -7.80
C ASP A 41 0.90 2.90 -8.80
N PHE A 42 -0.05 2.03 -9.15
CA PHE A 42 0.16 0.89 -10.02
C PHE A 42 -0.64 0.97 -11.32
N LYS A 43 -0.02 0.51 -12.41
CA LYS A 43 -0.70 0.24 -13.68
C LYS A 43 -1.30 -1.17 -13.62
N VAL A 44 -2.57 -1.24 -13.24
CA VAL A 44 -3.31 -2.50 -13.07
C VAL A 44 -3.90 -2.96 -14.41
N GLY A 45 -3.80 -4.25 -14.71
CA GLY A 45 -4.40 -4.81 -15.93
C GLY A 45 -5.92 -4.88 -15.81
N ALA A 46 -6.64 -4.72 -16.93
CA ALA A 46 -8.11 -4.77 -16.94
C ALA A 46 -8.71 -6.10 -16.43
N LEU A 47 -7.92 -7.17 -16.45
CA LEU A 47 -8.31 -8.51 -16.01
C LEU A 47 -7.94 -8.80 -14.55
N ASP A 48 -7.20 -7.91 -13.89
CA ASP A 48 -6.85 -8.04 -12.47
C ASP A 48 -8.02 -7.50 -11.64
N LYS A 49 -8.47 -8.29 -10.66
CA LYS A 49 -9.64 -8.00 -9.83
C LYS A 49 -9.30 -7.65 -8.40
N LEU A 50 -8.16 -8.14 -7.91
CA LEU A 50 -7.72 -7.96 -6.53
C LEU A 50 -6.62 -6.91 -6.40
N THR A 51 -5.86 -6.69 -7.46
CA THR A 51 -4.70 -5.80 -7.42
C THR A 51 -5.15 -4.34 -7.27
N PRO A 52 -4.78 -3.67 -6.16
CA PRO A 52 -5.16 -2.29 -5.96
C PRO A 52 -4.37 -1.36 -6.90
N SER A 53 -5.03 -0.31 -7.40
CA SER A 53 -4.36 0.73 -8.18
C SER A 53 -3.48 1.62 -7.31
N VAL A 54 -3.76 1.73 -6.01
CA VAL A 54 -2.98 2.51 -5.06
C VAL A 54 -2.80 1.73 -3.75
N THR A 55 -1.59 1.74 -3.22
CA THR A 55 -1.24 1.15 -1.91
C THR A 55 -0.47 2.14 -1.06
N LEU A 56 -0.82 2.20 0.21
CA LEU A 56 -0.18 3.04 1.21
C LEU A 56 0.46 2.15 2.28
N VAL A 57 1.78 2.25 2.43
CA VAL A 57 2.51 1.70 3.58
C VAL A 57 2.84 2.84 4.53
N MET A 58 2.54 2.66 5.80
CA MET A 58 2.67 3.65 6.86
C MET A 58 3.60 3.13 7.95
N THR A 59 4.57 3.94 8.36
CA THR A 59 5.43 3.68 9.51
C THR A 59 5.22 4.77 10.55
N ASP A 60 4.67 4.40 11.69
CA ASP A 60 4.47 5.34 12.79
C ASP A 60 5.79 5.71 13.50
N LYS A 61 5.71 6.62 14.48
CA LYS A 61 6.88 7.04 15.26
C LYS A 61 7.50 5.93 16.11
N ALA A 62 6.73 4.89 16.46
CA ALA A 62 7.21 3.73 17.19
C ALA A 62 7.84 2.68 16.26
N GLY A 63 7.81 2.91 14.94
CA GLY A 63 8.32 1.98 13.93
C GLY A 63 7.34 0.89 13.51
N LYS A 64 6.08 0.95 13.97
CA LYS A 64 5.04 0.00 13.54
C LYS A 64 4.70 0.26 12.08
N ILE A 65 4.78 -0.79 11.26
CA ILE A 65 4.47 -0.72 9.84
C ILE A 65 3.10 -1.31 9.57
N THR A 66 2.26 -0.58 8.84
CA THR A 66 0.93 -1.03 8.42
C THR A 66 0.69 -0.70 6.94
N ALA A 67 -0.19 -1.47 6.30
CA ALA A 67 -0.62 -1.27 4.93
C ALA A 67 -2.11 -0.92 4.87
N TYR A 68 -2.46 -0.10 3.88
CA TYR A 68 -3.83 0.19 3.49
C TYR A 68 -3.91 0.30 1.97
N ASP A 69 -4.93 -0.31 1.37
CA ASP A 69 -5.13 -0.37 -0.08
C ASP A 69 -6.62 -0.55 -0.41
N GLY A 70 -6.95 -0.53 -1.71
CA GLY A 70 -8.32 -0.68 -2.18
C GLY A 70 -8.97 -2.03 -1.82
N LEU A 71 -8.19 -3.12 -1.71
CA LEU A 71 -8.72 -4.43 -1.34
C LEU A 71 -9.05 -4.49 0.16
N ILE A 72 -8.17 -3.93 1.01
CA ILE A 72 -8.40 -3.79 2.45
C ILE A 72 -9.65 -2.93 2.70
N ALA A 73 -9.78 -1.81 1.99
CA ALA A 73 -10.94 -0.93 2.06
C ALA A 73 -12.23 -1.63 1.60
N ALA A 74 -12.20 -2.32 0.45
CA ALA A 74 -13.35 -3.05 -0.08
C ALA A 74 -13.82 -4.18 0.85
N SER A 75 -12.90 -4.76 1.62
CA SER A 75 -13.18 -5.80 2.62
C SER A 75 -13.63 -5.22 3.98
N ASN A 76 -13.80 -3.90 4.11
CA ASN A 76 -14.13 -3.19 5.35
C ASN A 76 -13.15 -3.49 6.50
N LEU A 77 -11.88 -3.68 6.19
CA LEU A 77 -10.84 -3.96 7.18
C LEU A 77 -10.13 -2.67 7.61
N SER A 78 -9.59 -2.69 8.83
CA SER A 78 -8.62 -1.68 9.25
C SER A 78 -7.28 -1.88 8.52
N THR A 79 -6.34 -0.96 8.74
CA THR A 79 -4.96 -1.16 8.30
C THR A 79 -4.41 -2.49 8.80
N LEU A 80 -3.60 -3.14 7.98
CA LEU A 80 -3.06 -4.46 8.27
C LEU A 80 -1.59 -4.36 8.65
N PRO A 81 -1.10 -5.17 9.62
CA PRO A 81 0.31 -5.17 9.98
C PRO A 81 1.17 -5.68 8.81
N VAL A 82 2.34 -5.06 8.65
CA VAL A 82 3.29 -5.36 7.59
C VAL A 82 4.57 -5.95 8.19
N THR A 83 5.09 -7.00 7.55
CA THR A 83 6.41 -7.56 7.81
C THR A 83 7.36 -7.16 6.69
N ILE A 84 8.59 -6.77 7.04
CA ILE A 84 9.67 -6.62 6.07
C ILE A 84 10.20 -8.02 5.74
N LEU A 85 10.00 -8.46 4.51
CA LEU A 85 10.46 -9.76 4.01
C LEU A 85 11.90 -9.69 3.50
N THR A 86 12.34 -8.53 3.02
CA THR A 86 13.70 -8.29 2.54
C THR A 86 13.99 -6.80 2.64
N GLU A 87 15.19 -6.44 3.08
CA GLU A 87 15.71 -5.08 3.06
C GLU A 87 17.21 -5.13 2.78
N ASN A 88 17.64 -4.43 1.74
CA ASN A 88 19.04 -4.26 1.40
C ASN A 88 19.25 -2.93 0.67
N ASP A 89 20.47 -2.67 0.21
CA ASP A 89 20.86 -1.47 -0.53
C ASP A 89 20.03 -1.26 -1.81
N LYS A 90 19.59 -2.33 -2.47
CA LYS A 90 18.86 -2.27 -3.74
C LYS A 90 17.36 -2.10 -3.56
N ARG A 91 16.75 -2.77 -2.58
CA ARG A 91 15.29 -2.84 -2.46
C ARG A 91 14.80 -3.13 -1.05
N ILE A 92 13.52 -2.83 -0.84
CA ILE A 92 12.73 -3.29 0.30
C ILE A 92 11.51 -4.07 -0.22
N THR A 93 11.22 -5.21 0.40
CA THR A 93 10.00 -5.98 0.16
C THR A 93 9.16 -6.05 1.42
N TYR A 94 7.97 -5.47 1.35
CA TYR A 94 6.93 -5.51 2.38
C TYR A 94 5.98 -6.68 2.12
N GLY A 95 5.47 -7.30 3.17
CA GLY A 95 4.48 -8.37 3.09
C GLY A 95 3.39 -8.25 4.14
N TRP A 96 2.14 -8.49 3.73
CA TRP A 96 0.98 -8.58 4.61
C TRP A 96 -0.02 -9.61 4.07
N THR A 97 -1.04 -9.92 4.85
CA THR A 97 -2.09 -10.88 4.46
C THR A 97 -3.45 -10.23 4.66
N VAL A 98 -4.24 -10.17 3.59
CA VAL A 98 -5.66 -9.83 3.66
C VAL A 98 -6.43 -11.10 4.05
N PRO A 99 -7.18 -11.09 5.17
CA PRO A 99 -7.99 -12.23 5.61
C PRO A 99 -9.14 -12.50 4.65
N GLY A 100 -9.80 -13.64 4.83
CA GLY A 100 -10.77 -14.14 3.86
C GLY A 100 -11.92 -13.19 3.57
N PHE A 101 -12.27 -13.10 2.30
CA PHE A 101 -13.37 -12.30 1.77
C PHE A 101 -14.10 -13.07 0.67
N ALA A 102 -15.36 -12.73 0.45
CA ALA A 102 -16.11 -13.20 -0.70
C ALA A 102 -16.02 -12.17 -1.83
N ASP A 103 -15.89 -12.63 -3.07
CA ASP A 103 -16.03 -11.77 -4.25
C ASP A 103 -17.50 -11.47 -4.56
N ASP A 104 -17.74 -10.66 -5.60
CA ASP A 104 -19.06 -10.27 -6.09
C ASP A 104 -19.87 -11.43 -6.69
N ARG A 105 -19.24 -12.60 -6.89
CA ARG A 105 -19.84 -13.84 -7.39
C ARG A 105 -20.01 -14.88 -6.29
N ASN A 106 -19.85 -14.47 -5.03
CA ASN A 106 -19.93 -15.33 -3.85
C ASN A 106 -18.87 -16.44 -3.83
N GLN A 107 -17.75 -16.27 -4.57
CA GLN A 107 -16.58 -17.13 -4.45
C GLN A 107 -15.75 -16.67 -3.26
N TYR A 108 -15.39 -17.61 -2.40
CA TYR A 108 -14.67 -17.33 -1.17
C TYR A 108 -13.15 -17.45 -1.40
N VAL A 109 -12.44 -16.35 -1.16
CA VAL A 109 -10.97 -16.34 -1.12
C VAL A 109 -10.56 -16.44 0.36
N PRO A 110 -9.94 -17.54 0.83
CA PRO A 110 -9.64 -17.72 2.26
C PRO A 110 -8.64 -16.73 2.83
N ALA A 111 -7.68 -16.31 2.01
CA ALA A 111 -6.70 -15.29 2.33
C ALA A 111 -5.97 -14.87 1.05
N THR A 112 -5.48 -13.62 1.04
CA THR A 112 -4.61 -13.12 -0.02
C THR A 112 -3.31 -12.63 0.59
N LYS A 113 -2.20 -13.31 0.27
CA LYS A 113 -0.87 -12.83 0.64
C LYS A 113 -0.46 -11.74 -0.33
N VAL A 114 0.05 -10.64 0.18
CA VAL A 114 0.49 -9.50 -0.62
C VAL A 114 1.98 -9.28 -0.44
N ARG A 115 2.67 -8.97 -1.53
CA ARG A 115 4.06 -8.54 -1.52
C ARG A 115 4.20 -7.26 -2.32
N LEU A 116 4.78 -6.24 -1.69
CA LEU A 116 5.17 -4.99 -2.34
C LEU A 116 6.69 -4.89 -2.32
N THR A 117 7.31 -4.90 -3.48
CA THR A 117 8.75 -4.65 -3.62
C THR A 117 8.99 -3.28 -4.21
N VAL A 118 9.85 -2.50 -3.57
CA VAL A 118 10.25 -1.15 -4.00
C VAL A 118 11.75 -1.09 -4.18
N GLN A 119 12.21 -0.56 -5.31
CA GLN A 119 13.63 -0.31 -5.56
C GLN A 119 14.05 1.00 -4.88
N ASN A 120 15.17 1.00 -4.17
CA ASN A 120 15.62 2.17 -3.43
C ASN A 120 16.15 3.30 -4.34
N GLY A 121 16.65 2.94 -5.53
CA GLY A 121 17.28 3.89 -6.45
C GLY A 121 16.30 4.85 -7.14
N ASP A 122 15.16 4.33 -7.60
CA ASP A 122 14.20 5.08 -8.41
C ASP A 122 12.76 5.00 -7.90
N LEU A 123 12.53 4.31 -6.77
CA LEU A 123 11.20 4.04 -6.22
C LEU A 123 10.25 3.32 -7.18
N SER A 124 10.77 2.64 -8.21
CA SER A 124 9.98 1.72 -9.00
C SER A 124 9.50 0.57 -8.12
N ALA A 125 8.27 0.13 -8.38
CA ALA A 125 7.60 -0.82 -7.50
C ALA A 125 6.89 -1.92 -8.28
N MET A 126 6.74 -3.06 -7.62
CA MET A 126 5.93 -4.17 -8.06
C MET A 126 5.11 -4.68 -6.89
N ILE A 127 3.80 -4.77 -7.08
CA ILE A 127 2.90 -5.44 -6.15
C ILE A 127 2.50 -6.80 -6.73
N THR A 128 2.46 -7.80 -5.87
CA THR A 128 2.07 -9.17 -6.17
C THR A 128 0.98 -9.60 -5.19
N MET A 129 -0.19 -9.93 -5.73
CA MET A 129 -1.33 -10.48 -4.99
C MET A 129 -1.36 -11.99 -5.18
N MET A 130 -1.40 -12.74 -4.07
CA MET A 130 -1.42 -14.21 -4.07
C MET A 130 -2.65 -14.71 -3.31
N PRO A 131 -3.84 -14.66 -3.95
CA PRO A 131 -5.06 -15.24 -3.39
C PRO A 131 -4.94 -16.77 -3.32
N LEU A 132 -5.25 -17.34 -2.15
CA LEU A 132 -5.14 -18.79 -1.95
C LEU A 132 -6.16 -19.55 -2.78
N GLY A 133 -5.70 -20.45 -3.66
CA GLY A 133 -6.56 -21.24 -4.54
C GLY A 133 -6.92 -20.56 -5.86
N TYR A 134 -6.38 -19.36 -6.12
CA TYR A 134 -6.67 -18.57 -7.33
C TYR A 134 -5.38 -18.12 -8.02
N ARG A 135 -5.52 -17.54 -9.21
CA ARG A 135 -4.38 -17.02 -9.99
C ARG A 135 -3.78 -15.80 -9.29
N ASN A 136 -2.44 -15.76 -9.24
CA ASN A 136 -1.73 -14.56 -8.78
C ASN A 136 -1.94 -13.40 -9.76
N GLU A 137 -1.98 -12.19 -9.21
CA GLU A 137 -2.02 -10.95 -9.98
C GLU A 137 -0.80 -10.09 -9.65
N ASN A 138 -0.34 -9.30 -10.62
CA ASN A 138 0.83 -8.45 -10.44
C ASN A 138 0.65 -7.13 -11.18
N ALA A 139 1.08 -6.04 -10.56
CA ALA A 139 1.15 -4.75 -11.23
C ALA A 139 2.49 -4.05 -10.95
N ARG A 140 2.93 -3.25 -11.92
CA ARG A 140 4.12 -2.40 -11.81
C ARG A 140 3.70 -0.95 -11.64
N GLY A 141 4.50 -0.22 -10.88
CA GLY A 141 4.17 1.13 -10.46
C GLY A 141 5.38 1.91 -9.99
N THR A 142 5.10 3.05 -9.39
CA THR A 142 6.11 3.88 -8.73
C THR A 142 5.59 4.33 -7.38
N CYS A 143 6.51 4.55 -6.44
CA CYS A 143 6.17 5.03 -5.12
C CYS A 143 6.72 6.43 -4.86
N ARG A 144 6.13 7.08 -3.87
CA ARG A 144 6.55 8.38 -3.34
C ARG A 144 6.60 8.28 -1.83
N THR A 145 7.59 8.93 -1.23
CA THR A 145 7.74 8.98 0.21
C THR A 145 7.29 10.34 0.74
N GLY A 146 6.82 10.37 1.98
CA GLY A 146 6.42 11.59 2.66
C GLY A 146 6.35 11.42 4.17
N VAL A 147 6.07 12.53 4.87
CA VAL A 147 5.76 12.55 6.30
C VAL A 147 4.47 13.34 6.48
N ILE A 148 3.56 12.81 7.30
CA ILE A 148 2.31 13.51 7.62
C ILE A 148 2.59 14.58 8.67
N ASP A 149 2.75 15.83 8.26
CA ASP A 149 3.20 16.92 9.15
C ASP A 149 2.06 17.80 9.70
N LYS A 150 0.82 17.65 9.21
CA LYS A 150 -0.35 18.42 9.62
C LYS A 150 -1.47 17.51 10.09
#